data_AF-A0A963JKU6-F1
#
_entry.id   AF-A0A963JKU6-F1
#
_cell.length_a   1.000
_cell.length_b   1.000
_cell.length_c   1.000
_cell.angle_alpha   90.00
_cell.angle_beta   90.00
_cell.angle_gamma   90.00
#
_symmetry.space_group_name_H-M   'P 1'
#
loop_
_entity.id
_entity.type
_entity.pdbx_description
1 polymer ?
#
loop_
_entity_poly.entity_id
_entity_poly.type
_entity_poly.pdbx_seq_one_letter_code
_entity_poly.pdbx_strand_id
1 'polypeptide(L)'
;MDRRGFFKAAGAAAAGAAAACPAQARGNKQLSPDAVGLLFDSTLCVGCKACVAACKQANGMPSEVSTEDALWDTPLDISGKTLNVIKVYKHGTMAVKDRVEDGFAFSKKSCLHCVDASCVSVCPVSAMKKDPVTGLVSYNVDACIGCR
;
A
#
# COMPACT_ATOMS: atom_id res chain seq x y z
N MET A 1 -18.75 19.32 -50.15
CA MET A 1 -17.82 19.72 -49.09
C MET A 1 -16.61 18.79 -49.14
N ASP A 2 -15.40 19.32 -49.37
CA ASP A 2 -14.16 18.53 -49.40
C ASP A 2 -13.74 18.10 -47.99
N ARG A 3 -13.11 16.92 -47.86
CA ARG A 3 -12.57 16.36 -46.60
C ARG A 3 -11.71 17.37 -45.85
N ARG A 4 -10.94 18.20 -46.58
CA ARG A 4 -10.12 19.26 -45.98
C ARG A 4 -10.94 20.38 -45.34
N GLY A 5 -12.10 20.70 -45.91
CA GLY A 5 -13.03 21.67 -45.33
C GLY A 5 -13.70 21.14 -44.05
N PHE A 6 -14.03 19.85 -44.03
CA PHE A 6 -14.57 19.18 -42.86
C PHE A 6 -13.57 19.17 -41.69
N PHE A 7 -12.30 18.80 -41.94
CA PHE A 7 -11.29 18.78 -40.87
C PHE A 7 -10.95 20.19 -40.33
N LYS A 8 -10.97 21.23 -41.17
CA LYS A 8 -10.79 22.62 -40.72
C LYS A 8 -11.94 23.12 -39.85
N ALA A 9 -13.19 22.80 -40.23
CA ALA A 9 -14.37 23.17 -39.45
C ALA A 9 -14.45 22.39 -38.13
N ALA A 10 -14.15 21.09 -38.15
CA ALA A 10 -14.13 20.24 -36.95
C ALA A 10 -13.03 20.66 -35.96
N GLY A 11 -11.84 21.02 -36.45
CA GLY A 11 -10.74 21.50 -35.61
C GLY A 11 -11.04 22.83 -34.92
N ALA A 12 -11.74 23.75 -35.60
CA ALA A 12 -12.15 25.02 -35.02
C ALA A 12 -13.23 24.87 -33.95
N ALA A 13 -14.17 23.93 -34.13
CA ALA A 13 -15.22 23.63 -33.13
C ALA A 13 -14.66 22.95 -31.87
N ALA A 14 -13.63 22.11 -32.00
CA ALA A 14 -13.02 21.42 -30.86
C ALA A 14 -12.20 22.36 -29.95
N ALA A 15 -11.60 23.42 -30.51
CA ALA A 15 -10.79 24.37 -29.74
C ALA A 15 -11.64 25.30 -28.84
N GLY A 16 -12.89 25.61 -29.23
CA GLY A 16 -13.77 26.51 -28.48
C GLY A 16 -14.49 25.87 -27.29
N ALA A 17 -14.58 24.54 -27.23
CA ALA A 17 -15.31 23.81 -26.18
C ALA A 17 -14.42 23.34 -25.03
N ALA A 18 -13.10 23.56 -25.10
CA ALA A 18 -12.20 23.35 -23.98
C ALA A 18 -12.31 24.52 -22.99
N ALA A 19 -13.52 24.78 -22.48
CA ALA A 19 -13.66 25.46 -21.21
C ALA A 19 -12.85 24.64 -20.21
N ALA A 20 -11.81 25.23 -19.65
CA ALA A 20 -11.03 24.60 -18.60
C ALA A 20 -11.97 24.38 -17.41
N CYS A 21 -12.58 23.20 -17.34
CA CYS A 21 -13.17 22.75 -16.10
C CYS A 21 -12.05 22.81 -15.06
N PRO A 22 -12.20 23.56 -13.96
CA PRO A 22 -11.20 23.52 -12.90
C PRO A 22 -11.04 22.05 -12.51
N ALA A 23 -9.80 21.57 -12.50
CA ALA A 23 -9.50 20.24 -11.99
C ALA A 23 -9.89 20.22 -10.51
N GLN A 24 -11.05 19.65 -10.20
CA GLN A 24 -11.53 19.50 -8.83
C GLN A 24 -11.04 18.16 -8.28
N ALA A 25 -10.57 18.18 -7.04
CA ALA A 25 -10.33 16.94 -6.31
C ALA A 25 -11.66 16.19 -6.17
N ARG A 26 -11.66 14.89 -6.45
CA ARG A 26 -12.80 14.03 -6.10
C ARG A 26 -12.98 14.06 -4.57
N GLY A 27 -14.22 13.95 -4.11
CA GLY A 27 -14.51 13.78 -2.70
C GLY A 27 -13.89 12.49 -2.12
N ASN A 28 -13.74 12.45 -0.80
CA ASN A 28 -13.26 11.26 -0.09
C ASN A 28 -14.23 10.09 -0.31
N LYS A 29 -13.68 8.89 -0.54
CA LYS A 29 -14.49 7.67 -0.60
C LYS A 29 -15.02 7.34 0.80
N GLN A 30 -16.32 7.04 0.89
CA GLN A 30 -16.91 6.54 2.12
C GLN A 30 -16.63 5.05 2.29
N LEU A 31 -16.48 4.64 3.55
CA LEU A 31 -16.38 3.23 3.94
C LEU A 31 -17.77 2.66 4.20
N SER A 32 -17.93 1.37 3.91
CA SER A 32 -19.09 0.60 4.36
C SER A 32 -19.17 0.58 5.90
N PRO A 33 -20.37 0.56 6.50
CA PRO A 33 -20.54 0.31 7.93
C PRO A 33 -19.92 -1.01 8.39
N ASP A 34 -19.83 -2.00 7.50
CA ASP A 34 -19.25 -3.33 7.76
C ASP A 34 -17.73 -3.39 7.49
N ALA A 35 -17.10 -2.25 7.19
CA ALA A 35 -15.67 -2.21 6.93
C ALA A 35 -14.86 -2.53 8.20
N VAL A 36 -13.81 -3.33 8.04
CA VAL A 36 -12.91 -3.71 9.14
C VAL A 36 -11.59 -2.96 9.06
N GLY A 37 -10.94 -2.79 10.22
CA GLY A 37 -9.65 -2.14 10.34
C GLY A 37 -8.73 -2.86 11.33
N LEU A 38 -7.42 -2.67 11.16
CA LEU A 38 -6.42 -3.16 12.09
C LEU A 38 -5.73 -1.97 12.77
N LEU A 39 -5.88 -1.85 14.08
CA LEU A 39 -5.13 -0.89 14.87
C LEU A 39 -3.80 -1.50 15.30
N PHE A 40 -2.70 -0.80 15.00
CA PHE A 40 -1.38 -1.08 15.55
C PHE A 40 -0.99 0.05 16.49
N ASP A 41 -0.92 -0.25 17.78
CA ASP A 41 -0.42 0.68 18.78
C ASP A 41 1.10 0.51 18.95
N SER A 42 1.86 1.48 18.44
CA SER A 42 3.33 1.48 18.53
C SER A 42 3.83 1.67 19.96
N THR A 43 3.06 2.33 20.83
CA THR A 43 3.48 2.64 22.21
C THR A 43 3.54 1.36 23.06
N LEU A 44 2.65 0.41 22.80
CA LEU A 44 2.62 -0.90 23.44
C LEU A 44 3.48 -1.95 22.74
N CYS A 45 3.91 -1.68 21.50
CA CYS A 45 4.74 -2.62 20.76
C CYS A 45 6.13 -2.77 21.43
N VAL A 46 6.50 -4.00 21.74
CA VAL A 46 7.81 -4.35 22.33
C VAL A 46 8.81 -4.94 21.33
N GLY A 47 8.46 -4.98 20.04
CA GLY A 47 9.37 -5.48 19.00
C GLY A 47 9.59 -6.99 18.97
N CYS A 48 8.74 -7.79 19.62
CA CYS A 48 8.91 -9.25 19.75
C CYS A 48 8.79 -10.06 18.44
N LYS A 49 8.34 -9.43 17.34
CA LYS A 49 8.13 -10.06 16.03
C LYS A 49 7.14 -11.23 16.00
N ALA A 50 6.36 -11.47 17.06
CA ALA A 50 5.33 -12.51 17.08
C ALA A 50 4.29 -12.34 15.95
N CYS A 51 3.94 -11.10 15.61
CA CYS A 51 3.03 -10.79 14.51
C CYS A 51 3.61 -11.14 13.12
N VAL A 52 4.93 -11.24 12.99
CA VAL A 52 5.62 -11.67 11.76
C VAL A 52 5.55 -13.18 11.63
N ALA A 53 5.96 -13.89 12.68
CA ALA A 53 5.89 -15.35 12.72
C ALA A 53 4.44 -15.86 12.51
N ALA A 54 3.47 -15.27 13.21
CA ALA A 54 2.06 -15.63 13.06
C ALA A 54 1.52 -15.36 11.66
N CYS A 55 1.93 -14.24 11.03
CA CYS A 55 1.53 -13.93 9.66
C CYS A 55 2.08 -14.97 8.68
N LYS A 56 3.34 -15.39 8.84
CA LYS A 56 3.92 -16.43 8.01
C LYS A 56 3.21 -17.76 8.19
N GLN A 57 2.98 -18.17 9.44
CA GLN A 57 2.26 -19.41 9.75
C GLN A 57 0.85 -19.42 9.14
N ALA A 58 0.08 -18.34 9.32
CA ALA A 58 -1.27 -18.23 8.80
C ALA A 58 -1.36 -18.26 7.27
N ASN A 59 -0.29 -17.85 6.57
CA ASN A 59 -0.25 -17.78 5.11
C ASN A 59 0.66 -18.85 4.48
N GLY A 60 1.17 -19.81 5.26
CA GLY A 60 2.08 -20.85 4.76
C GLY A 60 3.38 -20.30 4.15
N MET A 61 3.84 -19.14 4.61
CA MET A 61 5.01 -18.47 4.04
C MET A 61 6.33 -19.03 4.60
N PRO A 62 7.38 -19.15 3.77
CA PRO A 62 8.67 -19.67 4.22
C PRO A 62 9.42 -18.67 5.11
N SER A 63 10.34 -19.18 5.91
CA SER A 63 11.32 -18.36 6.62
C SER A 63 12.25 -17.66 5.64
N GLU A 64 12.65 -16.43 5.96
CA GLU A 64 13.56 -15.62 5.15
C GLU A 64 14.76 -15.24 6.01
N VAL A 65 15.96 -15.64 5.60
CA VAL A 65 17.20 -15.38 6.34
C VAL A 65 17.94 -14.24 5.66
N SER A 66 18.27 -13.19 6.40
CA SER A 66 19.19 -12.16 5.90
C SER A 66 20.63 -12.56 6.19
N THR A 67 21.54 -12.15 5.31
CA THR A 67 22.98 -12.41 5.44
C THR A 67 23.68 -11.51 6.45
N GLU A 68 23.00 -10.48 6.95
CA GLU A 68 23.59 -9.47 7.85
C GLU A 68 23.67 -9.99 9.30
N ASP A 69 22.56 -10.53 9.82
CA ASP A 69 22.47 -10.89 11.23
C ASP A 69 22.67 -12.39 11.48
N ALA A 70 22.72 -13.22 10.43
CA ALA A 70 22.84 -14.69 10.50
C ALA A 70 21.83 -15.36 11.48
N LEU A 71 20.69 -14.71 11.72
CA LEU A 71 19.62 -15.16 12.60
C LEU A 71 18.54 -15.91 11.81
N TRP A 72 17.97 -16.95 12.41
CA TRP A 72 16.82 -17.67 11.84
C TRP A 72 15.62 -16.74 11.65
N ASP A 73 15.03 -16.77 10.44
CA ASP A 73 13.88 -15.95 10.01
C ASP A 73 14.00 -14.44 10.36
N THR A 74 14.94 -13.77 9.70
CA THR A 74 15.22 -12.33 9.84
C THR A 74 15.02 -11.57 8.52
N PRO A 75 13.77 -11.40 8.06
CA PRO A 75 13.52 -10.55 6.89
C PRO A 75 13.92 -9.10 7.20
N LEU A 76 14.71 -8.51 6.30
CA LEU A 76 15.10 -7.10 6.40
C LEU A 76 13.92 -6.18 6.06
N ASP A 77 13.08 -6.56 5.11
CA ASP A 77 11.89 -5.80 4.70
C ASP A 77 10.75 -6.73 4.26
N ILE A 78 9.61 -6.15 3.89
CA ILE A 78 8.55 -6.88 3.20
C ILE A 78 9.04 -7.43 1.86
N SER A 79 8.57 -8.62 1.51
CA SER A 79 8.94 -9.33 0.29
C SER A 79 7.74 -10.16 -0.20
N GLY A 80 7.90 -10.88 -1.31
CA GLY A 80 6.90 -11.87 -1.74
C GLY A 80 6.72 -13.03 -0.76
N LYS A 81 7.64 -13.20 0.21
CA LYS A 81 7.62 -14.24 1.24
C LYS A 81 7.31 -13.69 2.63
N THR A 82 7.36 -12.37 2.80
CA THR A 82 7.21 -11.71 4.10
C THR A 82 6.23 -10.55 3.98
N LEU A 83 4.98 -10.75 4.41
CA LEU A 83 3.88 -9.80 4.19
C LEU A 83 3.81 -8.67 5.23
N ASN A 84 4.46 -8.85 6.38
CA ASN A 84 4.61 -7.82 7.39
C ASN A 84 5.98 -7.94 8.09
N VAL A 85 6.48 -6.82 8.60
CA VAL A 85 7.72 -6.77 9.39
C VAL A 85 7.61 -5.71 10.48
N ILE A 86 8.36 -5.87 11.57
CA ILE A 86 8.57 -4.81 12.56
C ILE A 86 9.88 -4.10 12.24
N LYS A 87 9.77 -2.81 11.97
CA LYS A 87 10.90 -1.89 11.80
C LYS A 87 11.16 -1.17 13.11
N VAL A 88 12.40 -0.72 13.28
CA VAL A 88 12.81 0.08 14.43
C VAL A 88 13.37 1.40 13.91
N TYR A 89 12.77 2.51 14.35
CA TYR A 89 13.38 3.82 14.29
C TYR A 89 14.37 3.93 15.46
N LYS A 90 15.55 4.48 15.20
CA LYS A 90 16.63 4.61 16.17
C LYS A 90 17.23 6.01 16.02
N HIS A 91 17.50 6.67 17.13
CA HIS A 91 18.22 7.93 17.17
C HIS A 91 19.10 8.01 18.42
N GLY A 92 20.32 8.52 18.25
CA GLY A 92 21.30 8.60 19.34
C GLY A 92 21.57 7.25 20.01
N THR A 93 21.58 7.24 21.33
CA THR A 93 21.93 6.07 22.17
C THR A 93 20.82 5.02 22.32
N MET A 94 19.59 5.29 21.85
CA MET A 94 18.41 4.43 22.05
C MET A 94 18.11 4.08 23.52
N ALA A 95 18.39 4.97 24.46
CA ALA A 95 18.18 4.74 25.88
C ALA A 95 16.69 4.62 26.26
N VAL A 96 15.80 5.32 25.55
CA VAL A 96 14.37 5.42 25.92
C VAL A 96 13.44 5.14 24.74
N LYS A 97 12.43 4.29 24.94
CA LYS A 97 11.40 4.00 23.94
C LYS A 97 10.49 5.22 23.72
N ASP A 98 10.07 5.44 22.48
CA ASP A 98 9.15 6.47 22.01
C ASP A 98 9.62 7.92 22.29
N ARG A 99 10.94 8.15 22.15
CA ARG A 99 11.58 9.47 22.22
C ARG A 99 12.29 9.80 20.91
N VAL A 100 12.34 11.09 20.60
CA VAL A 100 13.06 11.62 19.42
C VAL A 100 14.56 11.63 19.69
N GLU A 101 15.00 12.32 20.75
CA GLU A 101 16.41 12.35 21.16
C GLU A 101 16.76 11.11 22.00
N ASP A 102 17.91 10.50 21.72
CA ASP A 102 18.40 9.28 22.39
C ASP A 102 17.36 8.16 22.53
N GLY A 103 16.45 8.06 21.54
CA GLY A 103 15.30 7.18 21.62
C GLY A 103 15.17 6.17 20.49
N PHE A 104 14.16 5.31 20.61
CA PHE A 104 13.78 4.35 19.59
C PHE A 104 12.28 4.11 19.57
N ALA A 105 11.73 3.69 18.43
CA ALA A 105 10.32 3.34 18.31
C ALA A 105 10.14 2.15 17.36
N PHE A 106 9.13 1.32 17.62
CA PHE A 106 8.78 0.21 16.74
C PHE A 106 7.61 0.57 15.84
N SER A 107 7.72 0.24 14.56
CA SER A 107 6.65 0.42 13.59
C SER A 107 6.39 -0.88 12.83
N LYS A 108 5.12 -1.24 12.69
CA LYS A 108 4.71 -2.34 11.83
C LYS A 108 4.60 -1.85 10.39
N LYS A 109 5.35 -2.46 9.48
CA LYS A 109 5.22 -2.26 8.04
C LYS A 109 4.42 -3.41 7.45
N SER A 110 3.28 -3.12 6.85
CA SER A 110 2.39 -4.07 6.14
C SER A 110 1.49 -3.32 5.17
N CYS A 111 0.69 -4.05 4.38
CA CYS A 111 -0.42 -3.44 3.64
C CYS A 111 -1.33 -2.67 4.62
N LEU A 112 -1.76 -1.47 4.22
CA LEU A 112 -2.67 -0.63 5.02
C LEU A 112 -4.14 -0.77 4.60
N HIS A 113 -4.42 -1.53 3.53
CA HIS A 113 -5.75 -1.69 2.95
C HIS A 113 -6.49 -0.34 2.76
N CYS A 114 -5.78 0.65 2.18
CA CYS A 114 -6.22 2.03 2.06
C CYS A 114 -7.67 2.16 1.55
N VAL A 115 -8.42 3.12 2.09
CA VAL A 115 -9.78 3.47 1.62
C VAL A 115 -9.77 3.76 0.13
N ASP A 116 -8.79 4.54 -0.31
CA ASP A 116 -8.53 4.84 -1.71
C ASP A 116 -7.20 4.22 -2.17
N ALA A 117 -7.25 2.93 -2.47
CA ALA A 117 -6.06 2.14 -2.77
C ALA A 117 -5.50 2.43 -4.18
N SER A 118 -4.40 3.20 -4.25
CA SER A 118 -3.73 3.51 -5.52
C SER A 118 -3.22 2.28 -6.26
N CYS A 119 -2.86 1.22 -5.51
CA CYS A 119 -2.45 -0.06 -6.08
C CYS A 119 -3.58 -0.74 -6.88
N VAL A 120 -4.84 -0.60 -6.44
CA VAL A 120 -6.01 -1.09 -7.18
C VAL A 120 -6.24 -0.25 -8.44
N SER A 121 -6.15 1.09 -8.35
CA SER A 121 -6.41 1.96 -9.50
C SER A 121 -5.37 1.87 -10.61
N VAL A 122 -4.12 1.51 -10.28
CA VAL A 122 -3.02 1.46 -11.26
C VAL A 122 -2.87 0.08 -11.91
N CYS A 123 -3.52 -0.96 -11.37
CA CYS A 123 -3.33 -2.33 -11.85
C CYS A 123 -3.98 -2.52 -13.24
N PRO A 124 -3.20 -2.76 -14.32
CA PRO A 124 -3.75 -2.85 -15.67
C PRO A 124 -4.58 -4.12 -15.90
N VAL A 125 -4.35 -5.16 -15.09
CA VAL A 125 -4.98 -6.48 -15.20
C VAL A 125 -5.98 -6.77 -14.08
N SER A 126 -6.27 -5.78 -13.23
CA SER A 126 -7.21 -5.93 -12.10
C SER A 126 -6.88 -7.11 -11.16
N ALA A 127 -5.59 -7.43 -11.01
CA ALA A 127 -5.10 -8.42 -10.06
C ALA A 127 -5.28 -7.97 -8.60
N MET A 128 -5.34 -6.66 -8.35
CA MET A 128 -5.67 -6.10 -7.04
C MET A 128 -7.09 -5.57 -7.02
N LYS A 129 -7.87 -5.90 -5.99
CA LYS A 129 -9.27 -5.48 -5.86
C LYS A 129 -9.57 -4.98 -4.45
N LYS A 130 -10.51 -4.06 -4.33
CA LYS A 130 -11.07 -3.61 -3.05
C LYS A 130 -12.43 -4.26 -2.86
N ASP A 131 -12.62 -4.98 -1.76
CA ASP A 131 -13.92 -5.48 -1.34
C ASP A 131 -14.79 -4.27 -0.90
N PRO A 132 -15.97 -4.07 -1.50
CA PRO A 132 -16.85 -2.94 -1.18
C PRO A 132 -17.49 -3.03 0.21
N VAL A 133 -17.61 -4.23 0.79
CA VAL A 133 -18.24 -4.47 2.09
C VAL A 133 -17.20 -4.40 3.20
N THR A 134 -16.19 -5.25 3.16
CA THR A 134 -15.20 -5.36 4.24
C THR A 134 -14.11 -4.28 4.17
N GLY A 135 -13.94 -3.66 3.00
CA GLY A 135 -12.84 -2.73 2.76
C GLY A 135 -11.47 -3.42 2.61
N LEU A 136 -11.40 -4.74 2.48
CA LEU A 136 -10.12 -5.42 2.25
C LEU A 136 -9.60 -5.16 0.84
N VAL A 137 -8.29 -4.90 0.74
CA VAL A 137 -7.57 -4.90 -0.54
C VAL A 137 -6.93 -6.27 -0.74
N SER A 138 -7.40 -7.03 -1.72
CA SER A 138 -6.90 -8.36 -2.06
C SER A 138 -5.97 -8.33 -3.27
N TYR A 139 -5.11 -9.34 -3.37
CA TYR A 139 -4.17 -9.54 -4.47
C TYR A 139 -4.32 -10.96 -5.01
N ASN A 140 -4.64 -11.09 -6.29
CA ASN A 140 -4.71 -12.34 -7.02
C ASN A 140 -3.40 -12.57 -7.77
N VAL A 141 -2.66 -13.59 -7.34
CA VAL A 141 -1.35 -13.95 -7.90
C VAL A 141 -1.46 -14.50 -9.31
N ASP A 142 -2.51 -15.24 -9.64
CA ASP A 142 -2.72 -15.91 -10.93
C ASP A 142 -3.08 -14.90 -12.03
N ALA A 143 -3.70 -13.78 -11.66
CA ALA A 143 -4.01 -12.69 -12.58
C ALA A 143 -2.84 -11.70 -12.76
N CYS A 144 -1.82 -11.75 -11.90
CA CYS A 144 -0.75 -10.77 -11.89
C CYS A 144 0.27 -11.05 -13.00
N ILE A 145 0.60 -10.02 -13.78
CA ILE A 145 1.59 -10.10 -14.88
C ILE A 145 2.99 -9.57 -14.50
N GLY A 146 3.20 -9.19 -13.23
CA GLY A 146 4.52 -8.71 -12.77
C GLY A 146 5.02 -7.45 -13.47
N CYS A 147 4.13 -6.48 -13.77
CA CYS A 147 4.48 -5.25 -14.48
C CYS A 147 5.32 -4.24 -13.65
N ARG A 148 5.96 -4.67 -12.57
CA ARG A 148 6.71 -3.89 -11.57
C ARG A 148 7.97 -4.62 -11.18
#